data_AF-A0A1U7J7F5-F1
#
_entry.id   AF-A0A1U7J7F5-F1
#
_cell.length_a   1.000
_cell.length_b   1.000
_cell.length_c   1.000
_cell.angle_alpha   90.00
_cell.angle_beta   90.00
_cell.angle_gamma   90.00
#
_symmetry.space_group_name_H-M   'P 1'
#
loop_
_entity.id
_entity.type
_entity.pdbx_description
1 polymer ?
#
loop_
_entity_poly.entity_id
_entity_poly.type
_entity_poly.pdbx_seq_one_letter_code
_entity_poly.pdbx_strand_id
1 'polypeptide(L)'
;MKLTYRGVSYDYTPPVVESNLTDEAGKFRGVDIRFRTVKKAAVQQPTLDLVYRGVAYQSGTPEVAPVVEVATPAMAAPAVATALSTEDKARMSMMNRHRSVKQRQQSMLGRLAVEAGLPAEAAQYWNHIQGKVHPSFWATYSRSGAAAS
;
A
#
# COMPACT_ATOMS: atom_id res chain seq x y z
N MET A 1 -26.47 -1.99 9.29
CA MET A 1 -26.22 -3.23 8.51
C MET A 1 -25.17 -4.04 9.24
N LYS A 2 -25.40 -5.33 9.49
CA LYS A 2 -24.38 -6.21 10.08
C LYS A 2 -23.36 -6.60 8.99
N LEU A 3 -22.07 -6.47 9.29
CA LEU A 3 -21.01 -6.88 8.37
C LEU A 3 -20.62 -8.32 8.68
N THR A 4 -20.50 -9.17 7.66
CA THR A 4 -20.14 -10.59 7.85
C THR A 4 -18.79 -10.85 7.21
N TYR A 5 -17.82 -11.33 7.98
CA TYR A 5 -16.50 -11.72 7.48
C TYR A 5 -16.11 -13.09 8.05
N ARG A 6 -15.67 -14.03 7.19
CA ARG A 6 -15.35 -15.42 7.55
C ARG A 6 -16.38 -16.11 8.46
N GLY A 7 -17.67 -15.93 8.18
CA GLY A 7 -18.75 -16.57 8.93
C GLY A 7 -19.04 -15.95 10.31
N VAL A 8 -18.33 -14.87 10.70
CA VAL A 8 -18.60 -14.12 11.92
C VAL A 8 -19.31 -12.82 11.55
N SER A 9 -20.45 -12.56 12.21
CA SER A 9 -21.21 -11.33 12.07
C SER A 9 -20.74 -10.28 13.08
N TYR A 10 -20.46 -9.07 12.60
CA TYR A 10 -20.08 -7.92 13.40
C TYR A 10 -21.21 -6.90 13.40
N ASP A 11 -21.56 -6.42 14.60
CA ASP A 11 -22.40 -5.25 14.75
C ASP A 11 -21.54 -4.01 14.52
N TYR A 12 -21.72 -3.39 13.35
CA TYR A 12 -20.93 -2.24 12.93
C TYR A 12 -21.62 -0.94 13.35
N THR A 13 -21.07 -0.29 14.38
CA THR A 13 -21.45 1.06 14.84
C THR A 13 -20.33 2.05 14.49
N PRO A 14 -20.30 2.59 13.25
CA PRO A 14 -19.27 3.55 12.88
C PRO A 14 -19.40 4.84 13.71
N PRO A 15 -18.28 5.48 14.06
CA PRO A 15 -18.33 6.81 14.66
C PRO A 15 -18.92 7.80 13.64
N VAL A 16 -19.92 8.56 14.05
CA VAL A 16 -20.52 9.61 13.21
C VAL A 16 -19.55 10.79 13.17
N VAL A 17 -18.90 10.99 12.03
CA VAL A 17 -17.99 12.12 11.80
C VAL A 17 -18.76 13.24 11.12
N GLU A 18 -18.89 14.38 11.81
CA GLU A 18 -19.45 15.58 11.21
C GLU A 18 -18.53 16.13 10.11
N SER A 19 -19.02 16.10 8.88
CA SER A 19 -18.35 16.67 7.71
C SER A 19 -19.12 17.91 7.24
N ASN A 20 -18.38 18.90 6.74
CA ASN A 20 -18.98 19.99 5.98
C ASN A 20 -19.25 19.48 4.55
N LEU A 21 -20.39 19.88 4.00
CA LEU A 21 -20.65 19.76 2.57
C LEU A 21 -19.90 20.89 1.89
N THR A 22 -18.78 20.56 1.24
CA THR A 22 -18.13 21.46 0.31
C THR A 22 -18.70 21.19 -1.08
N ASP A 23 -19.19 22.22 -1.77
CA ASP A 23 -19.75 22.11 -3.14
C ASP A 23 -18.67 21.90 -4.22
N GLU A 24 -17.41 21.75 -3.82
CA GLU A 24 -16.30 21.44 -4.71
C GLU A 24 -16.35 19.95 -5.09
N ALA A 25 -16.95 19.69 -6.25
CA ALA A 25 -16.94 18.40 -6.93
C ALA A 25 -16.12 18.48 -8.22
N GLY A 26 -15.37 17.42 -8.53
CA GLY A 26 -14.57 17.29 -9.75
C GLY A 26 -14.74 15.92 -10.40
N LYS A 27 -14.23 15.78 -11.62
CA LYS A 27 -14.13 14.48 -12.32
C LYS A 27 -12.67 14.12 -12.51
N PHE A 28 -12.27 12.94 -12.04
CA PHE A 28 -10.95 12.39 -12.32
C PHE A 28 -11.09 11.04 -13.02
N ARG A 29 -10.58 10.97 -14.26
CA ARG A 29 -10.66 9.77 -15.13
C ARG A 29 -12.06 9.18 -15.25
N GLY A 30 -13.08 10.05 -15.33
CA GLY A 30 -14.49 9.65 -15.46
C GLY A 30 -15.18 9.30 -14.14
N VAL A 31 -14.48 9.33 -13.01
CA VAL A 31 -15.04 9.11 -11.66
C VAL A 31 -15.27 10.44 -10.97
N ASP A 32 -16.43 10.62 -10.35
CA ASP A 32 -16.75 11.80 -9.56
C ASP A 32 -15.98 11.78 -8.23
N ILE A 33 -15.22 12.84 -7.98
CA ILE A 33 -14.53 13.08 -6.70
C ILE A 33 -15.25 14.22 -5.99
N ARG A 34 -15.57 14.01 -4.71
CA ARG A 34 -16.14 15.03 -3.82
C ARG A 34 -15.17 15.30 -2.69
N PHE A 35 -14.81 16.56 -2.47
CA PHE A 35 -13.99 16.96 -1.35
C PHE A 35 -14.87 17.16 -0.11
N ARG A 36 -14.48 16.57 1.03
CA ARG A 36 -15.18 16.70 2.31
C ARG A 36 -14.16 17.12 3.36
N THR A 37 -14.43 18.22 4.06
CA THR A 37 -13.62 18.66 5.20
C THR A 37 -14.32 18.25 6.50
N VAL A 38 -13.55 17.70 7.44
CA VAL A 38 -14.06 17.36 8.78
C VAL A 38 -14.18 18.65 9.58
N LYS A 39 -15.31 18.88 10.26
CA LYS A 39 -15.53 20.11 11.04
C LYS A 39 -14.54 20.26 12.19
N LYS A 40 -14.22 19.15 12.85
CA LYS A 40 -13.28 19.10 13.96
C LYS A 40 -11.88 18.82 13.40
N ALA A 41 -10.96 19.75 13.61
CA ALA A 41 -9.55 19.51 13.32
C ALA A 41 -9.08 18.28 14.11
N ALA A 42 -8.43 17.33 13.44
CA ALA A 42 -7.87 16.17 14.10
C ALA A 42 -6.71 16.62 15.00
N VAL A 43 -6.94 16.65 16.32
CA VAL A 43 -5.88 16.90 17.29
C VAL A 43 -5.09 15.61 17.43
N GLN A 44 -3.84 15.61 16.94
CA GLN A 44 -2.93 14.49 17.15
C GLN A 44 -2.60 14.39 18.63
N GLN A 45 -2.85 13.23 19.23
CA GLN A 45 -2.42 12.97 20.61
C GLN A 45 -0.90 12.72 20.62
N PRO A 46 -0.16 13.29 21.58
CA PRO A 46 1.27 13.04 21.73
C PRO A 46 1.53 11.58 22.10
N THR A 47 2.62 11.01 21.59
CA THR A 47 3.05 9.64 21.93
C THR A 47 3.55 9.51 23.37
N LEU A 48 3.95 10.63 23.98
CA LEU A 48 4.46 10.70 25.34
C LEU A 48 3.38 11.21 26.28
N ASP A 49 3.33 10.64 27.49
CA ASP A 49 2.48 11.13 28.56
C ASP A 49 2.93 12.54 28.96
N LEU A 50 2.07 13.53 28.73
CA LEU A 50 2.32 14.88 29.20
C LEU A 50 2.15 14.90 30.72
N VAL A 51 3.19 15.25 31.47
CA VAL A 51 3.12 15.33 32.94
C VAL A 51 3.22 16.79 33.38
N TYR A 52 2.26 17.25 34.20
CA TYR A 52 2.29 18.57 34.84
C TYR A 52 2.29 18.41 36.36
N ARG A 53 3.30 18.98 37.04
CA ARG A 53 3.45 18.90 38.52
C ARG A 53 3.35 17.48 39.09
N GLY A 54 3.87 16.49 38.36
CA GLY A 54 3.84 15.08 38.78
C GLY A 54 2.54 14.33 38.48
N VAL A 55 1.56 14.97 37.84
CA VAL A 55 0.29 14.35 37.43
C VAL A 55 0.26 14.23 35.90
N ALA A 56 -0.02 13.03 35.39
CA ALA A 56 -0.20 12.81 33.96
C ALA A 56 -1.47 13.51 33.47
N TYR A 57 -1.32 14.37 32.47
CA TYR A 57 -2.40 15.06 31.79
C TYR A 57 -2.98 14.14 30.71
N GLN A 58 -4.18 13.62 30.96
CA GLN A 58 -4.94 12.82 30.01
C GLN A 58 -6.20 13.61 29.62
N SER A 59 -6.28 14.03 28.36
CA SER A 59 -7.49 14.67 27.84
C SER A 59 -8.38 13.62 27.18
N GLY A 60 -9.45 13.27 27.87
CA GLY A 60 -10.38 12.22 27.48
C GLY A 60 -10.53 11.23 28.62
N THR A 61 -11.65 11.30 29.33
CA THR A 61 -12.12 10.18 30.13
C THR A 61 -12.27 9.01 29.16
N PRO A 62 -11.54 7.88 29.33
CA PRO A 62 -11.98 6.66 28.68
C PRO A 62 -13.36 6.38 29.28
N GLU A 63 -14.41 6.55 28.49
CA GLU A 63 -15.70 6.00 28.85
C GLU A 63 -15.46 4.50 28.99
N VAL A 64 -15.39 4.06 30.25
CA VAL A 64 -15.27 2.65 30.60
C VAL A 64 -16.56 2.01 30.14
N ALA A 65 -16.56 1.49 28.92
CA ALA A 65 -17.54 0.51 28.51
C ALA A 65 -17.57 -0.55 29.62
N PRO A 66 -18.76 -0.91 30.14
CA PRO A 66 -18.85 -1.89 31.22
C PRO A 66 -18.11 -3.14 30.79
N VAL A 67 -17.20 -3.57 31.68
CA VAL A 67 -16.43 -4.79 31.57
C VAL A 67 -17.43 -5.94 31.50
N VAL A 68 -17.82 -6.31 30.28
CA VAL A 68 -18.28 -7.68 30.03
C VAL A 68 -17.01 -8.50 30.12
N GLU A 69 -17.00 -9.45 31.04
CA GLU A 69 -15.98 -10.49 31.15
C GLU A 69 -15.93 -11.27 29.82
N VAL A 70 -15.19 -10.74 28.85
CA VAL A 70 -14.77 -11.49 27.69
C VAL A 70 -13.62 -12.35 28.21
N ALA A 71 -13.94 -13.62 28.42
CA ALA A 71 -12.97 -14.69 28.63
C ALA A 71 -11.72 -14.40 27.81
N THR A 72 -10.58 -14.33 28.49
CA THR A 72 -9.26 -14.19 27.90
C THR A 72 -9.17 -15.05 26.65
N PRO A 73 -9.15 -14.47 25.42
CA PRO A 73 -8.64 -15.23 24.31
C PRO A 73 -7.17 -15.42 24.66
N ALA A 74 -6.82 -16.67 24.96
CA ALA A 74 -5.45 -17.11 25.15
C ALA A 74 -4.59 -16.38 24.13
N MET A 75 -3.56 -15.69 24.64
CA MET A 75 -2.55 -15.00 23.85
C MET A 75 -2.24 -15.83 22.60
N ALA A 76 -2.84 -15.45 21.47
CA ALA A 76 -2.35 -15.89 20.19
C ALA A 76 -0.97 -15.25 20.12
N ALA A 77 0.05 -16.08 20.35
CA ALA A 77 1.44 -15.75 20.15
C ALA A 77 1.54 -14.86 18.91
N PRO A 78 2.27 -13.73 18.97
CA PRO A 78 2.37 -12.82 17.84
C PRO A 78 2.74 -13.67 16.63
N ALA A 79 1.81 -13.77 15.69
CA ALA A 79 2.05 -14.50 14.45
C ALA A 79 3.33 -13.90 13.91
N VAL A 80 4.39 -14.72 13.91
CA VAL A 80 5.71 -14.34 13.45
C VAL A 80 5.52 -14.05 11.97
N ALA A 81 5.15 -12.82 11.65
CA ALA A 81 5.34 -12.27 10.34
C ALA A 81 6.84 -12.49 10.12
N THR A 82 7.16 -13.42 9.22
CA THR A 82 8.51 -13.62 8.73
C THR A 82 8.91 -12.29 8.09
N ALA A 83 9.38 -11.37 8.94
CA ALA A 83 9.78 -10.05 8.55
C ALA A 83 11.04 -10.27 7.73
N LEU A 84 10.86 -10.41 6.41
CA LEU A 84 11.97 -10.41 5.47
C LEU A 84 12.85 -9.23 5.82
N SER A 85 14.14 -9.52 6.00
CA SER A 85 15.13 -8.52 6.40
C SER A 85 15.07 -7.32 5.45
N THR A 86 15.48 -6.16 5.92
CA THR A 86 15.58 -4.96 5.07
C THR A 86 16.43 -5.21 3.83
N GLU A 87 17.47 -6.03 3.99
CA GLU A 87 18.38 -6.47 2.95
C GLU A 87 17.66 -7.36 1.92
N ASP A 88 16.83 -8.30 2.38
CA ASP A 88 16.05 -9.18 1.51
C ASP A 88 15.00 -8.38 0.72
N LYS A 89 14.34 -7.41 1.35
CA LYS A 89 13.42 -6.49 0.67
C LYS A 89 14.12 -5.66 -0.41
N ALA A 90 15.31 -5.13 -0.11
CA ALA A 90 16.12 -4.40 -1.08
C ALA A 90 16.53 -5.29 -2.25
N ARG A 91 17.00 -6.51 -1.97
CA ARG A 91 17.36 -7.52 -2.98
C ARG A 91 16.17 -7.87 -3.87
N MET A 92 15.00 -8.11 -3.28
CA MET A 92 13.76 -8.39 -4.03
C MET A 92 13.37 -7.22 -4.94
N SER A 93 13.45 -5.97 -4.45
CA SER A 93 13.14 -4.78 -5.25
C SER A 93 14.06 -4.65 -6.46
N MET A 94 15.37 -4.83 -6.28
CA MET A 94 16.34 -4.80 -7.38
C MET A 94 16.08 -5.91 -8.40
N MET A 95 15.77 -7.13 -7.94
CA MET A 95 15.50 -8.27 -8.81
C MET A 95 14.19 -8.10 -9.60
N ASN A 96 13.16 -7.54 -8.97
CA ASN A 96 11.89 -7.22 -9.61
C ASN A 96 12.06 -6.12 -10.67
N ARG A 97 12.85 -5.08 -10.37
CA ARG A 97 13.19 -4.04 -11.35
C ARG A 97 13.86 -4.63 -12.59
N HIS A 98 14.86 -5.48 -12.40
CA HIS A 98 15.55 -6.16 -13.50
C HIS A 98 14.59 -7.00 -14.36
N ARG A 99 13.72 -7.81 -13.74
CA ARG A 99 12.72 -8.61 -14.45
C ARG A 99 11.75 -7.73 -15.25
N SER A 100 11.28 -6.62 -14.69
CA SER A 100 10.35 -5.72 -15.39
C SER A 100 10.96 -5.11 -16.65
N VAL A 101 12.23 -4.67 -16.59
CA VAL A 101 12.94 -4.09 -17.73
C VAL A 101 13.12 -5.14 -18.84
N LYS A 102 13.48 -6.37 -18.45
CA LYS A 102 13.60 -7.50 -19.38
C LYS A 102 12.27 -7.81 -20.08
N GLN A 103 11.20 -7.97 -19.31
CA GLN A 103 9.87 -8.27 -19.86
C GLN A 103 9.41 -7.20 -20.84
N ARG A 104 9.64 -5.92 -20.51
CA ARG A 104 9.30 -4.80 -21.40
C ARG A 104 10.08 -4.87 -22.71
N GLN A 105 11.39 -5.08 -22.64
CA GLN A 105 12.22 -5.23 -23.83
C GLN A 105 11.74 -6.40 -24.71
N GLN A 106 11.52 -7.58 -24.12
CA GLN A 106 11.06 -8.75 -24.87
C GLN A 106 9.69 -8.52 -25.51
N SER A 107 8.78 -7.83 -24.83
CA SER A 107 7.46 -7.50 -25.40
C SER A 107 7.57 -6.54 -26.60
N MET A 108 8.45 -5.53 -26.53
CA MET A 108 8.65 -4.56 -27.62
C MET A 108 9.34 -5.22 -28.83
N LEU A 109 10.38 -6.02 -28.59
CA LEU A 109 11.03 -6.78 -29.64
C LEU A 109 10.11 -7.81 -30.27
N GLY A 110 9.23 -8.45 -29.48
CA GLY A 110 8.23 -9.39 -29.97
C GLY A 110 7.25 -8.74 -30.94
N ARG A 111 6.78 -7.52 -30.64
CA ARG A 111 5.91 -6.76 -31.55
C ARG A 111 6.63 -6.38 -32.84
N LEU A 112 7.85 -5.86 -32.74
CA LEU A 112 8.67 -5.50 -33.90
C LEU A 112 8.94 -6.74 -34.78
N ALA A 113 9.29 -7.88 -34.17
CA ALA A 113 9.53 -9.12 -34.91
C ALA A 113 8.30 -9.52 -35.74
N VAL A 114 7.09 -9.46 -35.14
CA VAL A 114 5.84 -9.74 -35.85
C VAL A 114 5.61 -8.75 -37.01
N GLU A 115 5.85 -7.46 -36.79
CA GLU A 115 5.73 -6.43 -37.84
C GLU A 115 6.73 -6.65 -38.99
N ALA A 116 7.94 -7.09 -38.68
CA ALA A 116 8.98 -7.40 -39.65
C ALA A 116 8.81 -8.77 -40.34
N GLY A 117 7.76 -9.53 -40.00
CA GLY A 117 7.54 -10.89 -40.52
C GLY A 117 8.54 -11.93 -39.99
N LEU A 118 9.24 -11.62 -38.91
CA LEU A 118 10.15 -12.53 -38.23
C LEU A 118 9.38 -13.44 -37.26
N PRO A 119 9.87 -14.67 -37.02
CA PRO A 119 9.25 -15.56 -36.04
C PRO A 119 9.34 -14.96 -34.63
N ALA A 120 8.30 -15.15 -33.81
CA ALA A 120 8.23 -14.62 -32.45
C ALA A 120 9.38 -15.09 -31.54
N GLU A 121 10.01 -16.21 -31.88
CA GLU A 121 11.19 -16.76 -31.22
C GLU A 121 12.42 -15.86 -31.35
N ALA A 122 12.51 -15.04 -32.41
CA ALA A 122 13.59 -14.08 -32.60
C ALA A 122 13.67 -13.05 -31.46
N ALA A 123 12.52 -12.71 -30.85
CA ALA A 123 12.47 -11.80 -29.70
C ALA A 123 12.84 -12.46 -28.37
N GLN A 124 12.88 -13.79 -28.32
CA GLN A 124 13.30 -14.55 -27.13
C GLN A 124 14.83 -14.69 -27.06
N TYR A 125 15.54 -14.40 -28.15
CA TYR A 125 16.99 -14.42 -28.19
C TYR A 125 17.58 -13.40 -27.22
N TRP A 126 18.28 -13.92 -26.21
CA TRP A 126 18.98 -13.12 -25.22
C TRP A 126 20.43 -13.56 -25.20
N ASN A 127 21.35 -12.63 -25.45
CA ASN A 127 22.78 -12.93 -25.43
C ASN A 127 23.19 -13.43 -24.04
N HIS A 128 23.78 -14.63 -24.00
CA HIS A 128 24.20 -15.32 -22.78
C HIS A 128 25.39 -14.63 -22.08
N ILE A 129 26.03 -13.63 -22.70
CA ILE A 129 27.18 -12.94 -22.12
C ILE A 129 26.70 -12.12 -20.92
N GLN A 130 26.75 -12.77 -19.76
CA GLN A 130 26.47 -12.28 -18.41
C GLN A 130 25.01 -12.01 -18.03
N GLY A 131 24.03 -12.24 -18.92
CA GLY A 131 22.61 -12.09 -18.57
C GLY A 131 22.21 -10.65 -18.17
N LYS A 132 23.09 -9.68 -18.36
CA LYS A 132 22.90 -8.29 -17.93
C LYS A 132 22.09 -7.52 -18.97
N VAL A 133 21.11 -6.77 -18.48
CA VAL A 133 20.37 -5.81 -19.30
C VAL A 133 21.31 -4.64 -19.63
N HIS A 134 21.30 -4.18 -20.89
CA HIS A 134 22.12 -3.05 -21.30
C HIS A 134 21.79 -1.79 -20.45
N PRO A 135 22.80 -1.03 -19.96
CA PRO A 135 22.57 0.08 -19.03
C PRO A 135 21.61 1.16 -19.55
N SER A 136 21.56 1.41 -20.86
CA SER A 136 20.64 2.40 -21.43
C SER A 136 19.16 2.04 -21.19
N PHE A 137 18.81 0.76 -21.14
CA PHE A 137 17.44 0.30 -20.89
C PHE A 137 16.99 0.53 -19.45
N TRP A 138 17.93 0.65 -18.51
CA TRP A 138 17.60 1.04 -17.14
C TRP A 138 17.12 2.48 -17.06
N ALA A 139 17.59 3.36 -17.95
CA ALA A 139 17.15 4.74 -18.02
C ALA A 139 15.82 4.87 -18.78
N THR A 140 15.63 4.12 -19.86
CA THR A 140 14.46 4.28 -20.76
C THR A 140 13.26 3.40 -20.41
N TYR A 141 13.48 2.19 -19.92
CA TYR A 141 12.41 1.20 -19.70
C TYR A 141 12.03 1.00 -18.23
N SER A 142 12.89 1.39 -17.29
CA SER A 142 12.57 1.38 -15.86
C SER A 142 11.41 2.34 -15.57
N ARG A 143 10.59 1.98 -14.58
CA ARG A 143 9.62 2.91 -13.98
C ARG A 143 10.38 4.10 -13.40
N SER A 144 9.95 5.33 -13.68
CA SER A 144 10.56 6.55 -13.12
C SER A 144 10.36 6.56 -11.60
N GLY A 145 11.32 7.13 -10.87
CA GLY A 145 11.25 7.22 -9.40
C GLY A 145 10.04 8.00 -8.87
N ALA A 146 9.35 8.74 -9.73
CA ALA A 146 8.13 9.48 -9.41
C ALA A 146 6.87 8.60 -9.31
N ALA A 147 6.93 7.32 -9.70
CA ALA A 147 5.79 6.40 -9.69
C ALA A 147 5.91 5.29 -8.63
N ALA A 148 6.45 5.63 -7.45
CA ALA A 148 6.33 4.80 -6.26
C ALA A 148 4.94 5.03 -5.64
N SER A 149 4.04 4.09 -5.88
CA SER A 149 2.71 3.98 -5.26
C SER A 149 2.55 2.53 -4.82
#